data_AF-A0A356QJE5-F1
#
_entry.id   AF-A0A356QJE5-F1
#
_cell.length_a   1.000
_cell.length_b   1.000
_cell.length_c   1.000
_cell.angle_alpha   90.00
_cell.angle_beta   90.00
_cell.angle_gamma   90.00
#
_symmetry.space_group_name_H-M   'P 1'
#
loop_
_entity.id
_entity.type
_entity.pdbx_description
1 polymer ?
#
loop_
_entity_poly.entity_id
_entity_poly.type
_entity_poly.pdbx_seq_one_letter_code
_entity_poly.pdbx_strand_id
1 'polypeptide(L)'
;GDEVLIPAPDYPLWTAAAHLSGGHGVHYLCDEQADWAPDIADIRAKVTSRTRAIVIINPNNPTGAVYPPEVVREVLDIAQEHNLVVFSDEIYDKIL
;
A
#
# COMPACT_ATOMS: atom_id res chain seq x y z
N GLY A 1 -8.29 0.53 -16.69
CA GLY A 1 -7.00 -0.17 -16.73
C GLY A 1 -6.92 -1.10 -15.55
N ASP A 2 -5.79 -1.77 -15.39
CA ASP A 2 -5.47 -2.47 -14.14
C ASP A 2 -5.30 -1.45 -12.99
N GLU A 3 -5.62 -1.86 -11.77
CA GLU A 3 -5.57 -1.03 -10.56
C GLU A 3 -4.41 -1.47 -9.66
N VAL A 4 -3.72 -0.49 -9.07
CA VAL A 4 -2.67 -0.70 -8.07
C VAL A 4 -3.11 0.00 -6.79
N LEU A 5 -3.20 -0.76 -5.69
CA LEU A 5 -3.47 -0.20 -4.37
C LEU A 5 -2.21 0.49 -3.85
N ILE A 6 -2.32 1.75 -3.42
CA ILE A 6 -1.21 2.62 -3.00
C ILE A 6 -1.59 3.29 -1.66
N PRO A 7 -0.69 3.41 -0.67
CA PRO A 7 -1.02 4.07 0.60
C PRO A 7 -1.38 5.54 0.39
N ALA A 8 -2.18 6.12 1.27
CA ALA A 8 -2.39 7.56 1.38
C ALA A 8 -2.13 8.02 2.82
N PRO A 9 -1.15 8.93 3.03
CA PRO A 9 -0.31 9.59 2.02
C PRO A 9 0.71 8.64 1.35
N ASP A 10 1.08 8.93 0.09
CA ASP A 10 2.05 8.14 -0.69
C ASP A 10 3.41 8.82 -0.86
N TYR A 11 4.40 8.05 -1.32
CA TYR A 11 5.52 8.61 -2.07
C TYR A 11 5.06 8.85 -3.51
N PRO A 12 4.99 10.11 -4.00
CA PRO A 12 4.24 10.46 -5.21
C PRO A 12 4.63 9.72 -6.50
N LEU A 13 5.85 9.16 -6.55
CA LEU A 13 6.33 8.38 -7.68
C LEU A 13 5.46 7.13 -7.92
N TRP A 14 4.93 6.50 -6.86
CA TRP A 14 4.11 5.29 -7.02
C TRP A 14 2.83 5.57 -7.80
N THR A 15 2.10 6.64 -7.44
CA THR A 15 0.92 7.07 -8.19
C THR A 15 1.27 7.47 -9.63
N ALA A 16 2.36 8.21 -9.82
CA ALA A 16 2.80 8.60 -11.16
C ALA A 16 3.19 7.39 -12.03
N ALA A 17 3.90 6.41 -11.47
CA ALA A 17 4.35 5.21 -12.16
C ALA A 17 3.20 4.30 -12.57
N ALA A 18 2.18 4.14 -11.71
CA ALA A 18 0.97 3.40 -12.04
C ALA A 18 0.25 4.01 -13.26
N HIS A 19 0.07 5.33 -13.26
CA HIS A 19 -0.55 6.04 -14.39
C HIS A 19 0.30 6.00 -15.66
N LEU A 20 1.62 6.21 -15.55
CA LEU A 20 2.55 6.16 -16.68
C LEU A 20 2.55 4.79 -17.37
N SER A 21 2.30 3.73 -16.60
CA SER A 21 2.21 2.34 -17.09
C SER A 21 0.83 1.99 -17.67
N GLY A 22 -0.11 2.95 -17.76
CA GLY A 22 -1.48 2.74 -18.23
C GLY A 22 -2.44 2.12 -17.20
N GLY A 23 -1.99 1.98 -15.95
CA GLY A 23 -2.81 1.58 -14.81
C GLY A 23 -3.45 2.77 -14.10
N HIS A 24 -4.15 2.48 -13.00
CA HIS A 24 -4.73 3.48 -12.12
C HIS A 24 -4.32 3.22 -10.67
N GLY A 25 -3.75 4.24 -10.02
CA GLY A 25 -3.47 4.18 -8.58
C GLY A 25 -4.77 4.36 -7.79
N VAL A 26 -5.13 3.38 -6.96
CA VAL A 26 -6.27 3.43 -6.05
C VAL A 26 -5.72 3.56 -4.64
N HIS A 27 -5.97 4.71 -4.01
CA HIS A 27 -5.38 5.01 -2.71
C HIS A 27 -6.14 4.33 -1.57
N TYR A 28 -5.46 3.52 -0.75
CA TYR A 28 -5.97 3.06 0.54
C TYR A 28 -5.52 3.99 1.67
N LEU A 29 -6.32 4.12 2.72
CA LEU A 29 -6.05 5.05 3.82
C LEU A 29 -5.01 4.48 4.79
N CYS A 30 -4.12 5.34 5.26
CA CYS A 30 -3.35 5.13 6.49
C CYS A 30 -3.99 5.97 7.59
N ASP A 31 -4.23 5.38 8.76
CA ASP A 31 -4.93 6.04 9.86
C ASP A 31 -3.95 6.81 10.76
N GLU A 32 -4.03 8.14 10.74
CA GLU A 32 -3.22 9.02 11.59
C GLU A 32 -3.40 8.74 13.09
N GLN A 33 -4.59 8.29 13.53
CA GLN A 33 -4.85 7.96 14.94
C GLN A 33 -4.24 6.61 15.36
N ALA A 34 -3.84 5.80 14.39
CA ALA A 34 -3.18 4.50 14.57
C ALA A 34 -1.73 4.54 14.06
N ASP A 35 -1.02 5.64 14.35
CA ASP A 35 0.39 5.85 13.99
C ASP A 35 0.66 5.69 12.47
N TRP A 36 -0.32 6.09 11.64
CA TRP A 36 -0.30 5.95 10.18
C TRP A 36 -0.18 4.51 9.68
N ALA A 37 -0.63 3.53 10.45
CA ALA A 37 -0.78 2.16 9.98
C ALA A 37 -1.82 2.09 8.84
N PRO A 38 -1.61 1.23 7.82
CA PRO A 38 -2.62 0.95 6.81
C PRO A 38 -3.96 0.49 7.40
N ASP A 39 -5.06 1.08 6.96
CA ASP A 39 -6.41 0.65 7.32
C ASP A 39 -6.79 -0.62 6.53
N ILE A 40 -6.77 -1.75 7.22
CA ILE A 40 -7.06 -3.08 6.64
C ILE A 40 -8.49 -3.16 6.07
N ALA A 41 -9.47 -2.51 6.71
CA ALA A 41 -10.85 -2.55 6.25
C ALA A 41 -11.02 -1.75 4.95
N ASP A 42 -10.38 -0.57 4.87
CA ASP A 42 -10.36 0.26 3.68
C ASP A 42 -9.64 -0.41 2.51
N ILE A 43 -8.50 -1.09 2.75
CA ILE A 43 -7.82 -1.90 1.73
C ILE A 43 -8.77 -2.97 1.18
N ARG A 44 -9.40 -3.78 2.04
CA ARG A 44 -10.35 -4.82 1.60
C ARG A 44 -11.51 -4.24 0.78
N ALA A 45 -12.06 -3.11 1.20
CA ALA A 45 -13.17 -2.47 0.50
C ALA A 45 -12.80 -1.94 -0.90
N LYS A 46 -11.52 -1.66 -1.14
CA LYS A 46 -11.00 -1.12 -2.41
C LYS A 46 -10.47 -2.17 -3.38
N VAL A 47 -10.37 -3.43 -2.97
CA VAL A 47 -10.02 -4.52 -3.89
C VAL A 47 -11.17 -4.73 -4.89
N THR A 48 -10.85 -4.74 -6.17
CA THR A 48 -11.78 -5.05 -7.26
C THR A 48 -11.22 -6.16 -8.16
N SER A 49 -12.02 -6.62 -9.13
CA SER A 49 -11.54 -7.58 -10.14
C SER A 49 -10.45 -7.02 -11.07
N ARG A 50 -10.20 -5.71 -11.03
CA ARG A 50 -9.14 -5.01 -11.77
C ARG A 50 -7.88 -4.80 -10.94
N THR A 51 -7.90 -5.02 -9.63
CA THR A 51 -6.73 -4.89 -8.78
C THR A 51 -5.68 -5.95 -9.16
N ARG A 52 -4.45 -5.52 -9.41
CA ARG A 52 -3.32 -6.41 -9.77
C ARG A 52 -2.21 -6.39 -8.76
N ALA A 53 -2.07 -5.30 -8.01
CA ALA A 53 -0.99 -5.16 -7.07
C ALA A 53 -1.36 -4.25 -5.90
N ILE A 54 -0.57 -4.36 -4.84
CA ILE A 54 -0.56 -3.48 -3.68
C ILE A 54 0.87 -3.03 -3.40
N VAL A 55 1.05 -1.74 -3.10
CA VAL A 55 2.32 -1.15 -2.68
C VAL A 55 2.31 -1.03 -1.16
N ILE A 56 3.40 -1.43 -0.52
CA ILE A 56 3.69 -1.20 0.90
C ILE A 56 4.95 -0.34 0.95
N ILE A 57 4.91 0.80 1.66
CA ILE A 57 6.08 1.68 1.85
C ILE A 57 6.42 1.65 3.35
N ASN A 58 7.49 0.96 3.73
CA ASN A 58 7.83 0.71 5.13
C ASN A 58 9.36 0.63 5.35
N PRO A 59 9.96 1.52 6.17
CA PRO A 59 9.36 2.69 6.81
C PRO A 59 8.77 3.70 5.81
N ASN A 60 7.65 4.31 6.17
CA ASN A 60 6.84 5.11 5.27
C ASN A 60 7.43 6.51 5.02
N ASN A 61 7.41 6.94 3.76
CA ASN A 61 7.51 8.34 3.36
C ASN A 61 6.14 8.77 2.82
N PRO A 62 5.48 9.82 3.35
CA PRO A 62 6.06 10.89 4.18
C PRO A 62 5.89 10.77 5.69
N THR A 63 5.19 9.75 6.21
CA THR A 63 4.76 9.77 7.62
C THR A 63 5.84 9.38 8.62
N GLY A 64 6.90 8.69 8.17
CA GLY A 64 7.92 8.08 9.03
C GLY A 64 7.44 6.83 9.77
N ALA A 65 6.23 6.34 9.50
CA ALA A 65 5.67 5.19 10.20
C ALA A 65 6.46 3.90 9.92
N VAL A 66 6.60 3.09 10.97
CA VAL A 66 7.08 1.71 10.87
C VAL A 66 5.90 0.80 11.13
N TYR A 67 5.46 0.08 10.11
CA TYR A 67 4.23 -0.72 10.21
C TYR A 67 4.39 -1.89 11.20
N PRO A 68 3.41 -2.11 12.09
CA PRO A 68 3.43 -3.26 12.98
C PRO A 68 3.44 -4.59 12.20
N PRO A 69 4.17 -5.62 12.65
CA PRO A 69 4.27 -6.89 11.93
C PRO A 69 2.91 -7.57 11.67
N GLU A 70 1.95 -7.42 12.57
CA GLU A 70 0.57 -7.90 12.42
C GLU A 70 -0.16 -7.22 11.27
N VAL A 71 -0.06 -5.89 11.16
CA VAL A 71 -0.66 -5.12 10.07
C VAL A 71 -0.05 -5.53 8.73
N VAL A 72 1.27 -5.70 8.67
CA VAL A 72 1.94 -6.20 7.45
C VAL A 72 1.41 -7.59 7.07
N ARG A 73 1.25 -8.51 8.03
CA ARG A 73 0.68 -9.84 7.77
C ARG A 73 -0.75 -9.75 7.23
N GLU A 74 -1.59 -8.90 7.79
CA GLU A 74 -2.98 -8.73 7.31
C GLU A 74 -3.03 -8.19 5.87
N VAL A 75 -2.14 -7.27 5.51
CA VAL A 75 -2.00 -6.80 4.12
C VAL A 75 -1.57 -7.93 3.18
N LEU A 76 -0.62 -8.76 3.61
CA LEU A 76 -0.16 -9.92 2.84
C LEU A 76 -1.25 -10.99 2.69
N ASP A 77 -2.07 -11.21 3.72
CA ASP A 77 -3.21 -12.13 3.66
C ASP A 77 -4.23 -11.68 2.60
N ILE A 78 -4.52 -10.37 2.53
CA ILE A 78 -5.38 -9.78 1.47
C ILE A 78 -4.73 -9.99 0.09
N ALA A 79 -3.44 -9.72 -0.04
CA ALA A 79 -2.73 -9.90 -1.30
C ALA A 79 -2.78 -11.37 -1.75
N GLN A 80 -2.61 -12.32 -0.84
CA GLN A 80 -2.71 -13.75 -1.12
C GLN A 80 -4.14 -14.16 -1.51
N GLU A 81 -5.15 -13.73 -0.76
CA GLU A 81 -6.57 -14.03 -1.02
C GLU A 81 -6.99 -13.59 -2.43
N HIS A 82 -6.51 -12.42 -2.87
CA HIS A 82 -6.88 -11.81 -4.14
C HIS A 82 -5.83 -12.01 -5.25
N ASN A 83 -4.79 -12.81 -5.00
CA ASN A 83 -3.70 -13.07 -5.94
C ASN A 83 -3.06 -11.78 -6.51
N LEU A 84 -2.75 -10.83 -5.61
CA LEU A 84 -2.13 -9.56 -5.93
C LEU A 84 -0.61 -9.64 -5.82
N VAL A 85 0.10 -8.94 -6.70
CA VAL A 85 1.54 -8.71 -6.55
C VAL A 85 1.77 -7.70 -5.42
N VAL A 86 2.74 -7.96 -4.55
CA VAL A 86 3.15 -7.03 -3.50
C VAL A 86 4.44 -6.32 -3.92
N PHE A 87 4.39 -4.99 -3.99
CA PHE A 87 5.57 -4.15 -4.12
C PHE A 87 5.96 -3.63 -2.73
N SER A 88 7.09 -4.12 -2.18
CA SER A 88 7.63 -3.65 -0.91
C SER A 88 8.71 -2.61 -1.16
N ASP A 89 8.44 -1.35 -0.82
CA ASP A 89 9.40 -0.24 -0.85
C ASP A 89 9.99 -0.06 0.55
N GLU A 90 11.19 -0.62 0.73
CA GLU A 90 11.89 -0.71 2.02
C GLU A 90 13.16 0.16 2.02
N ILE A 91 13.19 1.24 1.22
CA ILE A 91 14.40 2.07 1.07
C ILE A 91 14.91 2.68 2.40
N TYR A 92 14.04 2.77 3.41
CA TYR A 92 14.35 3.29 4.75
C TYR A 92 14.56 2.20 5.82
N ASP A 93 14.70 0.91 5.47
CA ASP A 93 14.77 -0.23 6.40
C ASP A 93 15.80 -0.09 7.55
N LYS A 94 16.86 0.69 7.33
CA LYS A 94 17.97 0.93 8.28
C LYS A 94 17.96 2.30 8.95
N ILE A 95 16.92 3.11 8.73
CA ILE A 95 16.76 4.41 9.38
C ILE A 95 15.65 4.26 10.42
N LEU A 96 16.03 3.91 11.65
CA LEU A 96 15.15 3.63 12.79
C LEU A 96 15.45 4.56 13.97
#